data_AF-A0A7J2Y6I8-F1
#
_entry.id   AF-A0A7J2Y6I8-F1
#
_cell.length_a   1.000
_cell.length_b   1.000
_cell.length_c   1.000
_cell.angle_alpha   90.00
_cell.angle_beta   90.00
_cell.angle_gamma   90.00
#
_symmetry.space_group_name_H-M   'P 1'
#
loop_
_entity.id
_entity.type
_entity.pdbx_description
1 polymer ?
#
loop_
_entity_poly.entity_id
_entity_poly.type
_entity_poly.pdbx_seq_one_letter_code
_entity_poly.pdbx_strand_id
1 'polypeptide(L)'
;AEPGARDRILPEHPSVWVEVHLAVEDEMAMTLEDVLVRRLGLFYEAPDQGIGVAPAVASRIARHLNWDADRVRHEVESYANLVADHLRWREGNSR
;
A
#
# COMPACT_ATOMS: atom_id res chain seq x y z
N ALA A 1 -19.45 -0.49 -5.81
CA ALA A 1 -18.71 -0.33 -7.06
C ALA A 1 -17.24 -0.17 -6.71
N GLU A 2 -16.30 -0.71 -7.49
CA GLU A 2 -14.87 -0.40 -7.27
C GLU A 2 -14.61 1.10 -7.52
N PRO A 3 -13.72 1.74 -6.75
CA PRO A 3 -13.37 3.14 -6.97
C PRO A 3 -12.75 3.37 -8.36
N GLY A 4 -13.14 4.46 -9.02
CA GLY A 4 -12.59 4.90 -10.29
C GLY A 4 -11.16 5.41 -10.19
N ALA A 5 -10.52 5.59 -11.34
CA ALA A 5 -9.11 5.98 -11.46
C ALA A 5 -8.75 7.30 -10.75
N ARG A 6 -9.68 8.27 -10.73
CA ARG A 6 -9.49 9.59 -10.11
C ARG A 6 -9.99 9.67 -8.66
N ASP A 7 -10.60 8.60 -8.16
CA ASP A 7 -11.06 8.59 -6.78
C ASP A 7 -9.86 8.54 -5.84
N ARG A 8 -9.97 9.21 -4.70
CA ARG A 8 -8.94 9.18 -3.66
C ARG A 8 -8.84 7.78 -3.06
N ILE A 9 -7.62 7.36 -2.71
CA ILE A 9 -7.39 6.12 -1.97
C ILE A 9 -7.82 6.31 -0.50
N LEU A 10 -7.42 7.43 0.10
CA LEU A 10 -7.88 7.92 1.40
C LEU A 10 -8.44 9.34 1.23
N PRO A 11 -9.60 9.68 1.81
CA PRO A 11 -10.19 11.02 1.66
C PRO A 11 -9.23 12.18 2.01
N GLU A 12 -8.35 11.97 2.99
CA GLU A 12 -7.39 12.94 3.52
C GLU A 12 -6.04 12.97 2.79
N HIS A 13 -5.76 12.02 1.89
CA HIS A 13 -4.48 11.91 1.17
C HIS A 13 -4.64 12.28 -0.31
N PRO A 14 -3.66 12.96 -0.94
CA PRO A 14 -3.76 13.33 -2.36
C PRO A 14 -3.70 12.14 -3.32
N SER A 15 -3.18 10.97 -2.91
CA SER A 15 -3.08 9.85 -3.85
C SER A 15 -4.43 9.36 -4.36
N VAL A 16 -4.45 9.11 -5.67
CA VAL A 16 -5.60 8.58 -6.40
C VAL A 16 -5.30 7.19 -6.95
N TRP A 17 -6.35 6.44 -7.22
CA TRP A 17 -6.23 5.05 -7.60
C TRP A 17 -5.45 4.76 -8.90
N VAL A 18 -5.35 5.71 -9.83
CA VAL A 18 -4.52 5.56 -11.04
C VAL A 18 -3.03 5.53 -10.72
N GLU A 19 -2.58 6.15 -9.62
CA GLU A 19 -1.17 6.18 -9.25
C GLU A 19 -0.65 4.79 -8.88
N VAL A 20 -1.50 3.89 -8.37
CA VAL A 20 -1.14 2.47 -8.15
C VAL A 20 -0.79 1.79 -9.47
N HIS A 21 -1.54 2.07 -10.54
CA HIS A 21 -1.29 1.51 -11.86
C HIS A 21 0.01 2.06 -12.46
N LEU A 22 0.20 3.39 -12.43
CA LEU A 22 1.42 4.04 -12.92
C LEU A 22 2.65 3.55 -12.15
N ALA A 23 2.54 3.39 -10.83
CA ALA A 23 3.63 2.86 -10.01
C ALA A 23 4.06 1.46 -10.48
N VAL A 24 3.11 0.59 -10.81
CA VAL A 24 3.40 -0.78 -11.26
C VAL A 24 3.95 -0.82 -12.69
N GLU A 25 3.26 -0.18 -13.64
CA GLU A 25 3.58 -0.25 -15.07
C GLU A 25 4.80 0.60 -15.45
N ASP A 26 4.81 1.87 -15.01
CA ASP A 26 5.80 2.86 -15.47
C ASP A 26 7.00 2.97 -14.53
N GLU A 27 6.81 2.63 -13.24
CA GLU A 27 7.81 2.83 -12.20
C GLU A 27 8.36 1.54 -11.58
N MET A 28 7.96 0.38 -12.14
CA MET A 28 8.39 -0.96 -11.74
C MET A 28 8.24 -1.22 -10.24
N ALA A 29 7.14 -0.77 -9.65
CA ALA A 29 6.77 -1.12 -8.28
C ALA A 29 6.27 -2.58 -8.27
N MET A 30 7.10 -3.49 -7.76
CA MET A 30 6.89 -4.94 -7.85
C MET A 30 6.39 -5.56 -6.54
N THR A 31 6.16 -4.74 -5.51
CA THR A 31 5.62 -5.18 -4.22
C THR A 31 4.61 -4.17 -3.69
N LEU A 32 3.80 -4.60 -2.71
CA LEU A 32 2.89 -3.70 -2.00
C LEU A 32 3.65 -2.61 -1.24
N GLU A 33 4.82 -2.94 -0.70
CA GLU A 33 5.71 -1.99 -0.04
C GLU A 33 6.22 -0.91 -1.00
N ASP A 34 6.61 -1.29 -2.23
CA ASP A 34 7.08 -0.34 -3.25
C ASP A 34 6.03 0.74 -3.51
N VAL A 35 4.77 0.31 -3.65
CA VAL A 35 3.66 1.22 -3.90
C VAL A 35 3.37 2.07 -2.65
N LEU A 36 3.11 1.46 -1.50
CA LEU A 36 2.60 2.18 -0.33
C LEU A 36 3.67 3.01 0.40
N VAL A 37 4.93 2.58 0.37
CA VAL A 37 6.03 3.27 1.06
C VAL A 37 6.75 4.23 0.10
N ARG A 38 7.19 3.73 -1.05
CA ARG A 38 8.15 4.46 -1.90
C ARG A 38 7.51 5.35 -2.95
N ARG A 39 6.32 5.00 -3.47
CA ARG A 39 5.64 5.77 -4.53
C ARG A 39 4.52 6.66 -4.01
N LEU A 40 3.68 6.14 -3.14
CA LEU A 40 2.52 6.87 -2.63
C LEU A 40 2.77 7.56 -1.29
N GLY A 41 3.80 7.18 -0.53
CA GLY A 41 4.10 7.79 0.77
C GLY A 41 3.08 7.51 1.88
N LEU A 42 2.07 6.68 1.62
CA LEU A 42 0.97 6.36 2.54
C LEU A 42 1.45 5.78 3.88
N PHE A 43 2.57 5.06 3.88
CA PHE A 43 3.18 4.56 5.12
C PHE A 43 3.52 5.68 6.12
N TYR A 44 3.87 6.86 5.64
CA TYR A 44 4.26 8.00 6.46
C TYR A 44 3.11 8.97 6.71
N GLU A 45 2.23 9.13 5.72
CA GLU A 45 1.22 10.19 5.71
C GLU A 45 -0.17 9.73 6.16
N ALA A 46 -0.51 8.45 6.00
CA ALA A 46 -1.80 7.93 6.43
C ALA A 46 -1.85 7.72 7.96
N PRO A 47 -3.00 7.99 8.62
CA PRO A 47 -3.12 7.84 10.07
C PRO A 47 -2.79 6.44 10.61
N ASP A 48 -3.10 5.40 9.83
CA ASP A 48 -2.86 3.98 10.15
C ASP A 48 -1.67 3.40 9.37
N GLN A 49 -0.80 4.27 8.86
CA GLN A 49 0.30 3.93 7.97
C GLN A 49 -0.15 3.13 6.73
N GLY A 50 -1.38 3.30 6.27
CA GLY A 50 -1.90 2.68 5.05
C GLY A 50 -2.40 1.24 5.24
N ILE A 51 -2.44 0.72 6.48
CA ILE A 51 -2.86 -0.65 6.77
C ILE A 51 -4.28 -0.95 6.27
N GLY A 52 -5.22 -0.05 6.51
CA GLY A 52 -6.62 -0.24 6.15
C GLY A 52 -6.85 -0.35 4.64
N VAL A 53 -6.01 0.29 3.83
CA VAL A 53 -6.10 0.27 2.36
C VAL A 53 -5.22 -0.79 1.70
N ALA A 54 -4.27 -1.37 2.44
CA ALA A 54 -3.29 -2.32 1.91
C ALA A 54 -3.91 -3.51 1.15
N PRO A 55 -4.99 -4.18 1.63
CA PRO A 55 -5.61 -5.29 0.89
C PRO A 55 -6.23 -4.86 -0.45
N ALA A 56 -6.81 -3.66 -0.50
CA ALA A 56 -7.44 -3.14 -1.71
C ALA A 56 -6.38 -2.74 -2.75
N VAL A 57 -5.27 -2.13 -2.30
CA VAL A 57 -4.12 -1.81 -3.17
C VAL A 57 -3.45 -3.08 -3.69
N ALA A 58 -3.19 -4.06 -2.83
CA ALA A 58 -2.61 -5.35 -3.23
C ALA A 58 -3.47 -6.06 -4.29
N SER A 59 -4.79 -6.03 -4.12
CA SER A 59 -5.73 -6.59 -5.09
C SER A 59 -5.67 -5.91 -6.47
N ARG A 60 -5.33 -4.61 -6.54
CA ARG A 60 -5.11 -3.92 -7.81
C ARG A 60 -3.77 -4.28 -8.43
N ILE A 61 -2.70 -4.28 -7.65
CA ILE A 61 -1.37 -4.70 -8.11
C ILE A 61 -1.45 -6.12 -8.68
N ALA A 62 -2.18 -7.02 -8.01
CA ALA A 62 -2.37 -8.39 -8.45
C ALA A 62 -2.95 -8.52 -9.86
N ARG A 63 -3.91 -7.66 -10.23
CA ARG A 63 -4.49 -7.64 -11.57
C ARG A 63 -3.48 -7.22 -12.65
N HIS A 64 -2.51 -6.39 -12.31
CA HIS A 64 -1.46 -5.94 -13.23
C HIS A 64 -0.32 -6.95 -13.34
N LEU A 65 0.16 -7.46 -12.21
CA LEU A 65 1.32 -8.36 -12.14
C LEU A 65 0.94 -9.85 -12.20
N ASN A 66 -0.34 -10.17 -12.41
CA ASN A 66 -0.87 -11.54 -12.41
C ASN A 66 -0.53 -12.33 -11.13
N TRP A 67 -0.67 -11.68 -9.97
CA TRP A 67 -0.50 -12.37 -8.69
C TRP A 67 -1.69 -13.28 -8.39
N ASP A 68 -1.41 -14.45 -7.84
CA ASP A 68 -2.42 -15.31 -7.25
C ASP A 68 -2.82 -14.84 -5.83
N ALA A 69 -3.82 -15.52 -5.27
CA ALA A 69 -4.33 -15.21 -3.93
C ALA A 69 -3.29 -15.42 -2.81
N ASP A 70 -2.35 -16.34 -3.01
CA ASP A 70 -1.30 -16.63 -2.03
C ASP A 70 -0.26 -15.50 -2.00
N ARG A 71 0.11 -14.98 -3.17
CA ARG A 71 0.97 -13.81 -3.28
C ARG A 71 0.31 -12.56 -2.71
N VAL A 72 -0.97 -12.32 -2.99
CA VAL A 72 -1.72 -11.18 -2.40
C VAL A 72 -1.70 -11.27 -0.87
N ARG A 73 -2.00 -12.44 -0.31
CA ARG A 73 -1.98 -12.64 1.15
C ARG A 73 -0.59 -12.37 1.72
N HIS A 74 0.46 -12.94 1.10
CA HIS A 74 1.84 -12.74 1.52
C HIS A 74 2.27 -11.27 1.52
N GLU A 75 1.89 -10.51 0.49
CA GLU A 75 2.19 -9.07 0.39
C GLU A 75 1.51 -8.26 1.50
N VAL A 76 0.23 -8.53 1.75
CA VAL A 76 -0.53 -7.87 2.82
C VAL A 76 0.04 -8.21 4.20
N GLU A 77 0.36 -9.49 4.45
CA GLU A 77 0.98 -9.92 5.71
C GLU A 77 2.38 -9.30 5.90
N SER A 78 3.19 -9.25 4.84
CA SER A 78 4.54 -8.66 4.89
C SER A 78 4.47 -7.16 5.20
N TYR A 79 3.53 -6.45 4.56
CA TYR A 79 3.30 -5.03 4.84
C TYR A 79 2.77 -4.80 6.26
N ALA A 80 1.86 -5.65 6.75
CA ALA A 80 1.38 -5.57 8.12
C ALA A 80 2.51 -5.76 9.15
N ASN A 81 3.43 -6.69 8.89
CA ASN A 81 4.61 -6.89 9.73
C ASN A 81 5.52 -5.67 9.71
N LEU A 82 5.77 -5.06 8.54
CA LEU A 82 6.57 -3.84 8.41
C LEU A 82 6.00 -2.70 9.30
N VAL A 83 4.69 -2.46 9.25
CA VAL A 83 4.03 -1.44 10.08
C VAL A 83 4.14 -1.79 11.56
N ALA A 84 3.88 -3.05 11.94
CA ALA A 84 4.00 -3.49 13.31
C ALA A 84 5.43 -3.30 13.86
N ASP A 85 6.45 -3.58 13.07
CA ASP A 85 7.85 -3.41 13.43
C ASP A 85 8.19 -1.93 13.67
N HIS A 86 7.70 -1.06 12.78
CA HIS A 86 7.87 0.39 12.92
C HIS A 86 7.17 0.96 14.16
N LEU A 87 5.95 0.50 14.47
CA LEU A 87 5.23 0.91 15.69
C LEU A 87 5.99 0.48 16.95
N ARG A 88 6.49 -0.76 17.01
CA ARG A 88 7.29 -1.24 18.15
C ARG A 88 8.57 -0.43 18.34
N TRP A 89 9.23 -0.06 17.23
CA TRP A 89 10.40 0.82 17.29
C TRP A 89 10.04 2.20 17.87
N ARG A 90 8.93 2.81 17.43
CA ARG A 90 8.47 4.11 17.95
C ARG A 90 8.16 4.07 19.44
N GLU A 91 7.48 3.02 19.90
CA GLU A 91 7.17 2.83 21.32
C GLU A 91 8.42 2.62 22.17
N GLY A 92 9.39 1.85 21.65
CA GLY A 92 10.69 1.62 22.31
C GLY A 92 11.55 2.88 22.40
N ASN A 93 11.50 3.74 21.38
CA ASN A 93 12.26 5.00 21.31
C ASN A 93 11.55 6.20 21.97
N SER A 94 10.29 6.05 22.39
CA SER A 94 9.54 7.10 23.11
C SER A 94 9.59 6.94 24.64
N ARG A 95 10.35 5.96 25.14
CA ARG A 95 10.66 5.75 26.57
C ARG A 95 12.06 6.25 26.88
#